data_AF-A0A821MA85-F1
#
_entry.id   AF-A0A821MA85-F1
#
_cell.length_a   1.000
_cell.length_b   1.000
_cell.length_c   1.000
_cell.angle_alpha   90.00
_cell.angle_beta   90.00
_cell.angle_gamma   90.00
#
_symmetry.space_group_name_H-M   'P 1'
#
loop_
_entity.id
_entity.type
_entity.pdbx_description
1 polymer ?
#
loop_
_entity_poly.entity_id
_entity_poly.type
_entity_poly.pdbx_seq_one_letter_code
_entity_poly.pdbx_strand_id
1 'polypeptide(L)'
;ALNVQARVIYEELHSVFADEAPPLRTVERWAKWFREDREEIEDEARPGRPVTETTTENIEQIRRLIDDDPYSTIEELQEQTGLSYSTTQRIISDHLQLRKMTARYIPKHLTDFQRAERVRICKEKFEKRIGR
;
A
#
# COMPACT_ATOMS: atom_id res chain seq x y z
N ALA A 1 13.27 35.64 -17.67
CA ALA A 1 12.25 34.89 -18.42
C ALA A 1 12.64 34.83 -19.89
N LEU A 2 12.73 33.62 -20.47
CA LEU A 2 13.01 33.44 -21.90
C LEU A 2 11.86 34.06 -22.70
N ASN A 3 12.11 35.21 -23.33
CA ASN A 3 11.09 35.98 -24.06
C ASN A 3 10.89 35.44 -25.50
N VAL A 4 10.86 34.11 -25.63
CA VAL A 4 10.72 33.43 -26.92
C VAL A 4 9.25 33.12 -27.16
N GLN A 5 8.75 33.45 -28.34
CA GLN A 5 7.37 33.16 -28.71
C GLN A 5 7.18 31.66 -28.96
N ALA A 6 6.08 31.09 -28.46
CA ALA A 6 5.77 29.66 -28.61
C ALA A 6 5.75 29.19 -30.08
N ARG A 7 5.40 30.09 -31.01
CA ARG A 7 5.41 29.82 -32.44
C ARG A 7 6.82 29.57 -32.99
N VAL A 8 7.81 30.33 -32.54
CA VAL A 8 9.21 30.15 -32.96
C VAL A 8 9.74 28.80 -32.46
N ILE A 9 9.44 28.46 -31.20
CA ILE A 9 9.79 27.16 -30.62
C ILE A 9 9.16 26.02 -31.42
N TYR A 10 7.88 26.17 -31.79
CA TYR A 10 7.19 25.18 -32.62
C TYR A 10 7.84 25.01 -34.00
N GLU A 11 8.16 26.11 -34.69
CA GLU A 11 8.80 26.06 -36.01
C GLU A 11 10.19 25.40 -35.94
N GLU A 12 11.00 25.69 -34.91
CA GLU A 12 12.29 25.03 -34.68
C GLU A 12 12.13 23.53 -34.39
N LEU A 13 11.21 23.15 -33.50
CA LEU A 13 10.94 21.74 -33.18
C LEU A 13 10.45 20.97 -34.42
N HIS A 14 9.57 21.58 -35.21
CA HIS A 14 9.03 20.95 -36.41
C HIS A 14 10.08 20.85 -37.53
N SER A 15 11.06 21.77 -37.57
CA SER A 15 12.18 21.70 -38.51
C SER A 15 13.08 20.47 -38.28
N VAL A 16 13.18 19.99 -37.03
CA VAL A 16 14.05 18.87 -36.65
C VAL A 16 13.29 17.55 -36.58
N PHE A 17 12.09 17.55 -35.99
CA PHE A 17 11.33 16.33 -35.67
C PHE A 17 10.13 16.09 -36.61
N ALA A 18 9.80 17.03 -37.50
CA ALA A 18 8.69 16.93 -38.44
C ALA A 18 7.40 16.42 -37.77
N ASP A 19 6.84 15.31 -38.24
CA ASP A 19 5.59 14.72 -37.75
C ASP A 19 5.66 14.19 -36.31
N GLU A 20 6.86 13.97 -35.77
CA GLU A 20 7.07 13.56 -34.37
C GLU A 20 7.10 14.77 -33.42
N ALA A 21 7.13 15.99 -33.93
CA ALA A 21 7.15 17.20 -33.12
C ALA A 21 5.81 17.39 -32.35
N PRO A 22 5.85 17.92 -31.12
CA PRO A 22 4.63 18.28 -30.40
C PRO A 22 3.77 19.29 -31.17
N PRO A 23 2.44 19.18 -31.12
CA PRO A 23 1.56 20.15 -31.77
C PRO A 23 1.70 21.52 -31.10
N LEU A 24 1.43 22.60 -31.85
CA LEU A 24 1.55 23.98 -31.38
C LEU A 24 0.88 24.23 -30.01
N ARG A 25 -0.30 23.64 -29.77
CA ARG A 25 -1.01 23.76 -28.47
C ARG A 25 -0.20 23.21 -27.28
N THR A 26 0.54 22.13 -27.48
CA THR A 26 1.42 21.56 -26.46
C THR A 26 2.58 22.51 -26.19
N VAL A 27 3.19 23.06 -27.24
CA VAL A 27 4.29 24.04 -27.14
C VAL A 27 3.82 25.31 -26.42
N GLU A 28 2.64 25.84 -26.74
CA GLU A 28 2.05 27.00 -26.07
C GLU A 28 1.82 26.75 -24.57
N ARG A 29 1.32 25.56 -24.22
CA ARG A 29 1.10 25.16 -22.82
C ARG A 29 2.41 25.08 -22.04
N TRP A 30 3.43 24.42 -22.59
CA TRP A 30 4.75 24.34 -21.96
C TRP A 30 5.43 25.71 -21.87
N ALA A 31 5.36 26.54 -22.92
CA ALA A 31 5.88 27.91 -22.90
C ALA A 31 5.16 28.81 -21.89
N LYS A 32 3.90 28.52 -21.55
CA LYS A 32 3.20 29.17 -20.44
C LYS A 32 3.75 28.70 -19.09
N TRP A 33 3.86 27.39 -18.88
CA TRP A 33 4.40 26.82 -17.64
C TRP A 33 5.81 27.31 -17.32
N PHE A 34 6.70 27.36 -18.31
CA PHE A 34 8.06 27.90 -18.12
C PHE A 34 8.08 29.41 -17.82
N ARG A 35 7.08 30.17 -18.25
CA ARG A 35 6.92 31.59 -17.86
C ARG A 35 6.36 31.76 -16.44
N GLU A 36 5.69 30.74 -15.93
CA GLU A 36 5.15 30.65 -14.57
C GLU A 36 6.14 29.96 -13.61
N ASP A 37 7.43 29.91 -13.98
CA ASP A 37 8.54 29.31 -13.23
C ASP A 37 8.36 27.82 -12.88
N ARG A 38 7.55 27.08 -13.64
CA ARG A 38 7.53 25.60 -13.56
C ARG A 38 8.76 25.03 -14.26
N GLU A 39 9.69 24.50 -13.48
CA GLU A 39 10.91 23.84 -14.00
C GLU A 39 10.77 22.31 -14.17
N GLU A 40 9.72 21.71 -13.58
CA GLU A 40 9.46 20.28 -13.67
C GLU A 40 8.95 19.88 -15.06
N ILE A 41 9.70 18.99 -15.71
CA ILE A 41 9.36 18.43 -17.03
C ILE A 41 8.58 17.11 -16.94
N GLU A 42 8.54 16.51 -15.75
CA GLU A 42 7.81 15.26 -15.51
C GLU A 42 6.29 15.51 -15.49
N ASP A 43 5.55 14.45 -15.80
CA ASP A 43 4.10 14.45 -15.63
C ASP A 43 3.75 14.55 -14.15
N GLU A 44 2.78 15.41 -13.82
CA GLU A 44 2.19 15.43 -12.49
C GLU A 44 1.52 14.08 -12.17
N ALA A 45 1.41 13.78 -10.87
CA ALA A 45 0.71 12.60 -10.40
C ALA A 45 -0.70 12.54 -11.01
N ARG A 46 -0.91 11.59 -11.92
CA ARG A 46 -2.22 11.41 -12.55
C ARG A 46 -3.17 10.80 -11.51
N PRO A 47 -4.32 11.41 -11.21
CA PRO A 47 -5.31 10.75 -10.38
C PRO A 47 -5.76 9.48 -11.09
N GLY A 48 -5.41 8.33 -10.51
CA GLY A 48 -5.85 7.03 -11.00
C GLY A 48 -7.36 6.85 -10.83
N ARG A 49 -7.88 5.67 -11.20
CA ARG A 49 -9.26 5.30 -10.89
C ARG A 49 -9.45 5.39 -9.36
N PRO A 50 -10.46 6.13 -8.85
CA PRO A 50 -10.76 6.13 -7.44
C PRO A 50 -11.13 4.72 -7.00
N VAL A 51 -10.43 4.22 -5.99
CA VAL A 51 -10.71 2.92 -5.39
C VAL A 51 -11.88 3.10 -4.43
N THR A 52 -13.09 2.92 -4.94
CA THR A 52 -14.32 3.16 -4.17
C THR A 52 -14.52 2.16 -3.02
N GLU A 53 -13.89 0.98 -3.09
CA GLU A 53 -14.08 -0.08 -2.09
C GLU A 53 -13.01 -0.09 -0.97
N THR A 54 -11.94 0.71 -1.08
CA THR A 54 -10.88 0.78 -0.06
C THR A 54 -10.98 2.07 0.73
N THR A 55 -12.18 2.33 1.24
CA THR A 55 -12.41 3.43 2.17
C THR A 55 -11.85 3.10 3.54
N THR A 56 -11.66 4.12 4.37
CA THR A 56 -11.18 3.95 5.75
C THR A 56 -12.11 3.06 6.56
N GLU A 57 -13.42 3.16 6.33
CA GLU A 57 -14.44 2.35 7.01
C GLU A 57 -14.27 0.86 6.70
N ASN A 58 -14.08 0.51 5.43
CA ASN A 58 -13.89 -0.88 5.02
C ASN A 58 -12.56 -1.46 5.53
N ILE A 59 -11.50 -0.64 5.57
CA ILE A 59 -10.21 -1.03 6.16
C ILE A 59 -10.38 -1.32 7.65
N GLU A 60 -11.05 -0.44 8.39
CA GLU A 60 -11.30 -0.65 9.82
C GLU A 60 -12.21 -1.85 10.08
N GLN A 61 -13.22 -2.08 9.24
CA GLN A 61 -14.11 -3.23 9.37
C GLN A 61 -13.32 -4.54 9.23
N ILE A 62 -12.50 -4.68 8.17
CA ILE A 62 -11.65 -5.86 8.00
C ILE A 62 -10.68 -6.02 9.19
N ARG A 63 -10.09 -4.93 9.67
CA ARG A 63 -9.19 -4.98 10.82
C ARG A 63 -9.87 -5.56 12.06
N ARG A 64 -11.08 -5.08 12.38
CA ARG A 64 -11.84 -5.57 13.54
C ARG A 64 -12.14 -7.06 13.43
N LEU A 65 -12.57 -7.51 12.25
CA LEU A 65 -12.85 -8.94 12.02
C LEU A 65 -11.60 -9.82 12.22
N ILE A 66 -10.43 -9.36 11.77
CA ILE A 66 -9.16 -10.08 11.95
C ILE A 66 -8.69 -10.03 13.42
N ASP A 67 -8.87 -8.90 14.10
CA ASP A 67 -8.50 -8.76 15.51
C ASP A 67 -9.39 -9.65 16.41
N ASP A 68 -10.66 -9.85 16.03
CA ASP A 68 -11.61 -10.75 16.71
C ASP A 68 -11.30 -12.23 16.45
N ASP A 69 -11.04 -12.61 15.19
CA ASP A 69 -10.59 -13.95 14.82
C ASP A 69 -9.43 -13.93 13.79
N PRO A 70 -8.18 -14.08 14.25
CA PRO A 70 -7.01 -14.11 13.38
C PRO A 70 -6.94 -15.32 12.43
N TYR A 71 -7.84 -16.30 12.57
CA TYR A 71 -7.89 -17.50 11.73
C TYR A 71 -8.91 -17.40 10.59
N SER A 72 -9.71 -16.33 10.56
CA SER A 72 -10.70 -16.10 9.52
C SER A 72 -10.09 -16.08 8.12
N THR A 73 -10.77 -16.73 7.20
CA THR A 73 -10.42 -16.82 5.78
C THR A 73 -10.87 -15.55 5.03
N ILE A 74 -10.28 -15.31 3.86
CA ILE A 74 -10.71 -14.19 3.01
C ILE A 74 -12.18 -14.36 2.60
N GLU A 75 -12.64 -15.59 2.36
CA GLU A 75 -14.03 -15.89 1.98
C GLU A 75 -15.01 -15.47 3.10
N GLU A 76 -14.72 -15.83 4.36
CA GLU A 76 -15.53 -15.41 5.52
C GLU A 76 -15.52 -13.88 5.70
N LEU A 77 -14.37 -13.23 5.46
CA LEU A 77 -14.28 -11.76 5.51
C LEU A 77 -15.11 -11.12 4.40
N GLN A 78 -15.13 -11.69 3.19
CA GLN A 78 -15.96 -11.20 2.09
C GLN A 78 -17.45 -11.33 2.40
N GLU A 79 -17.89 -12.46 2.95
CA GLU A 79 -19.28 -12.66 3.33
C GLU A 79 -19.76 -11.63 4.36
N GLN A 80 -18.89 -11.27 5.31
CA GLN A 80 -19.21 -10.30 6.36
C GLN A 80 -19.14 -8.85 5.91
N THR A 81 -18.28 -8.53 4.93
CA THR A 81 -18.05 -7.15 4.48
C THR A 81 -18.75 -6.80 3.17
N GLY A 82 -19.18 -7.81 2.40
CA GLY A 82 -19.69 -7.64 1.03
C GLY A 82 -18.62 -7.25 0.01
N LEU A 83 -17.34 -7.26 0.39
CA LEU A 83 -16.24 -6.85 -0.48
C LEU A 83 -15.82 -7.95 -1.44
N SER A 84 -15.24 -7.54 -2.56
CA SER A 84 -14.61 -8.49 -3.49
C SER A 84 -13.35 -9.12 -2.86
N TYR A 85 -12.99 -10.31 -3.34
CA TYR A 85 -11.81 -11.03 -2.87
C TYR A 85 -10.54 -10.19 -3.03
N SER A 86 -10.38 -9.58 -4.20
CA SER A 86 -9.21 -8.76 -4.54
C SER A 86 -9.12 -7.51 -3.67
N THR A 87 -10.25 -6.83 -3.39
CA THR A 87 -10.26 -5.70 -2.46
C THR A 87 -9.90 -6.16 -1.04
N THR A 88 -10.49 -7.25 -0.56
CA THR A 88 -10.22 -7.78 0.78
C THR A 88 -8.75 -8.16 0.93
N GLN A 89 -8.21 -8.91 -0.04
CA GLN A 89 -6.79 -9.28 -0.09
C GLN A 89 -5.88 -8.05 -0.07
N ARG A 90 -6.19 -7.04 -0.88
CA ARG A 90 -5.40 -5.80 -0.95
C ARG A 90 -5.47 -4.99 0.34
N ILE A 91 -6.62 -4.95 1.01
CA ILE A 91 -6.73 -4.31 2.33
C ILE A 91 -5.83 -5.03 3.33
N ILE A 92 -5.85 -6.36 3.36
CA ILE A 92 -5.02 -7.16 4.27
C ILE A 92 -3.52 -6.91 4.01
N SER A 93 -3.08 -6.99 2.75
CA SER A 93 -1.65 -6.88 2.41
C SER A 93 -1.14 -5.45 2.42
N ASP A 94 -1.82 -4.53 1.73
CA ASP A 94 -1.26 -3.22 1.38
C ASP A 94 -1.64 -2.15 2.41
N HIS A 95 -2.82 -2.26 3.02
CA HIS A 95 -3.31 -1.26 3.98
C HIS A 95 -3.06 -1.68 5.43
N LEU A 96 -3.31 -2.95 5.78
CA LEU A 96 -3.06 -3.48 7.12
C LEU A 96 -1.64 -4.03 7.30
N GLN A 97 -0.88 -4.21 6.21
CA GLN A 97 0.48 -4.74 6.24
C GLN A 97 0.57 -6.12 6.93
N LEU A 98 -0.48 -6.93 6.76
CA LEU A 98 -0.59 -8.26 7.33
C LEU A 98 -0.23 -9.33 6.30
N ARG A 99 0.28 -10.46 6.79
CA ARG A 99 0.60 -11.63 5.98
C ARG A 99 -0.01 -12.87 6.61
N LYS A 100 -0.56 -13.75 5.77
CA LYS A 100 -0.95 -15.09 6.19
C LYS A 100 0.25 -15.82 6.78
N MET A 101 0.09 -16.32 7.99
CA MET A 101 1.02 -17.22 8.66
C MET A 101 0.32 -18.54 8.92
N THR A 102 1.00 -19.65 8.64
CA THR A 102 0.46 -20.98 8.96
C THR A 102 0.60 -21.24 10.46
N ALA A 103 -0.45 -21.78 11.06
CA ALA A 103 -0.41 -22.20 12.45
C ALA A 103 0.68 -23.26 12.66
N ARG A 104 1.38 -23.21 13.80
CA ARG A 104 2.37 -24.22 14.18
C ARG A 104 1.66 -25.37 14.89
N TYR A 105 2.05 -26.60 14.56
CA TYR A 105 1.55 -27.78 15.26
C TYR A 105 1.98 -27.75 16.74
N ILE A 106 1.01 -27.96 17.64
CA ILE A 106 1.24 -28.05 19.08
C ILE A 106 0.94 -29.50 19.50
N PRO A 107 1.94 -30.28 19.96
CA PRO A 107 1.76 -31.71 20.25
C PRO A 107 0.75 -32.04 21.35
N LYS A 108 0.46 -31.10 22.25
CA LYS A 108 -0.44 -31.33 23.39
C LYS A 108 -1.14 -30.06 23.82
N HIS A 109 -2.46 -30.15 24.01
CA HIS A 109 -3.23 -29.12 24.72
C HIS A 109 -2.98 -29.26 26.22
N LEU A 110 -2.27 -28.28 26.78
CA LEU A 110 -1.97 -28.26 28.20
C LEU A 110 -3.16 -27.73 29.00
N THR A 111 -3.36 -28.28 30.19
CA THR A 111 -4.24 -27.68 31.20
C THR A 111 -3.56 -26.46 31.84
N ASP A 112 -4.33 -25.61 32.52
CA ASP A 112 -3.77 -24.43 33.20
C ASP A 112 -2.78 -24.81 34.29
N PHE A 113 -3.06 -25.88 35.04
CA PHE A 113 -2.12 -26.45 36.00
C PHE A 113 -0.80 -26.86 35.33
N GLN A 114 -0.86 -27.57 34.20
CA GLN A 114 0.33 -27.98 33.45
C GLN A 114 1.12 -26.78 32.91
N ARG A 115 0.44 -25.72 32.46
CA ARG A 115 1.09 -24.47 32.04
C ARG A 115 1.83 -23.81 33.20
N ALA A 116 1.15 -23.61 34.33
CA ALA A 116 1.72 -22.99 35.52
C ALA A 116 2.96 -23.75 36.01
N GLU A 117 2.86 -25.08 36.06
CA GLU A 117 3.95 -25.93 36.52
C GLU A 117 5.17 -25.89 35.59
N ARG A 118 4.95 -25.88 34.27
CA ARG A 118 6.04 -25.72 33.29
C ARG A 118 6.75 -24.38 33.47
N VAL A 119 6.01 -23.29 33.66
CA VAL A 119 6.60 -21.96 33.90
C VAL A 119 7.42 -21.95 35.20
N ARG A 120 6.89 -22.53 36.28
CA ARG A 120 7.59 -22.66 37.57
C ARG A 120 8.94 -23.37 37.42
N ILE A 121 8.93 -24.56 36.82
CA ILE A 121 10.14 -25.36 36.61
C ILE A 121 11.15 -24.62 35.72
N CYS A 122 10.69 -23.96 34.66
CA CYS A 122 11.57 -23.19 33.77
C CYS A 122 12.25 -22.03 34.50
N LYS A 123 11.52 -21.28 35.35
CA LYS A 123 12.08 -20.19 36.16
C LYS A 123 13.12 -20.70 37.15
N GLU A 124 12.81 -21.76 37.90
CA GLU A 124 13.73 -22.35 38.87
C GLU A 124 15.02 -22.85 38.19
N LYS A 125 14.91 -23.49 37.02
CA LYS A 125 16.08 -23.93 36.25
C LYS A 125 16.91 -22.75 35.73
N PHE A 126 16.26 -21.66 35.33
CA PHE A 126 16.93 -20.46 34.87
C PHE A 126 17.72 -19.78 35.99
N GLU A 127 17.09 -19.60 37.16
CA GLU A 127 17.73 -19.00 38.34
C GLU A 127 18.94 -19.81 38.82
N LYS A 128 18.80 -21.15 38.89
CA LYS A 128 19.92 -22.05 39.23
C LYS A 128 21.08 -21.99 38.23
N ARG A 129 20.82 -21.61 36.97
CA ARG A 129 21.85 -21.45 35.94
C ARG A 129 22.56 -20.10 36.04
N ILE A 130 21.85 -19.05 36.44
CA ILE A 130 22.40 -17.69 36.60
C ILE A 130 23.17 -17.55 37.93
N GLY A 131 22.73 -18.22 38.99
CA GLY A 131 23.39 -18.20 40.30
C GLY A 131 24.63 -19.09 40.42
N ARG A 132 25.13 -19.63 39.30
CA ARG A 132 26.30 -20.49 39.20
C ARG A 132 27.32 -19.84 38.27
#